data_AF-A0A1H2SVW3-F1
#
_entry.id   AF-A0A1H2SVW3-F1
#
_cell.length_a   1.000
_cell.length_b   1.000
_cell.length_c   1.000
_cell.angle_alpha   90.00
_cell.angle_beta   90.00
_cell.angle_gamma   90.00
#
_symmetry.space_group_name_H-M   'P 1'
#
loop_
_entity.id
_entity.type
_entity.pdbx_description
1 polymer ?
#
loop_
_entity_poly.entity_id
_entity_poly.type
_entity_poly.pdbx_seq_one_letter_code
_entity_poly.pdbx_strand_id
1 'polypeptide(L)'
;MTISQQKKKIEHLAEAIVGKYFMADQERALMEPIVSDESIIKHWDNSLAAHGLEALRMSLYMSVLSAMNSLLFDNYAKTASLYNVCKMLEDERLVGLLREAYCKPLEINHLNDDLDEEAKRVIETSINAEHRELASDDFDQRLKAVREGYERLCKSSLAERVQNARDRMVAHYQVTSLEGERRLYNPADFGLKWGDASEIMAQAKVIIFDVPLIVSGRWYCVDDYVLGHKDIAAQFWNRASD
;
A
#
# COMPACT_ATOMS: atom_id res chain seq x y z
N MET A 1 8.43 -16.30 -20.87
CA MET A 1 9.07 -16.05 -19.56
C MET A 1 9.01 -17.36 -18.79
N THR A 2 10.12 -17.81 -18.21
CA THR A 2 10.13 -19.03 -17.40
C THR A 2 9.39 -18.79 -16.07
N ILE A 3 8.94 -19.85 -15.41
CA ILE A 3 8.22 -19.73 -14.14
C ILE A 3 9.11 -19.13 -13.03
N SER A 4 10.42 -19.42 -13.07
CA SER A 4 11.40 -18.78 -12.18
C SER A 4 11.56 -17.27 -12.44
N GLN A 5 11.51 -16.85 -13.71
CA GLN A 5 11.48 -15.43 -14.07
C GLN A 5 10.17 -14.76 -13.62
N GLN A 6 9.03 -15.47 -13.67
CA GLN A 6 7.76 -14.99 -13.11
C GLN A 6 7.84 -14.80 -11.61
N LYS A 7 8.42 -15.76 -10.86
CA LYS A 7 8.65 -15.63 -9.41
C LYS A 7 9.47 -14.39 -9.06
N LYS A 8 10.63 -14.22 -9.71
CA LYS A 8 11.45 -13.02 -9.51
C LYS A 8 10.70 -11.74 -9.87
N LYS A 9 9.92 -11.74 -10.95
CA LYS A 9 9.13 -10.57 -11.35
C LYS A 9 8.13 -10.19 -10.26
N ILE A 10 7.32 -11.13 -9.76
CA ILE A 10 6.30 -10.82 -8.74
C ILE A 10 6.92 -10.37 -7.42
N GLU A 11 8.10 -10.89 -7.03
CA GLU A 11 8.87 -10.43 -5.87
C GLU A 11 9.23 -8.94 -6.00
N HIS A 12 9.81 -8.53 -7.14
CA HIS A 12 10.14 -7.12 -7.38
C HIS A 12 8.90 -6.22 -7.43
N LEU A 13 7.78 -6.71 -8.00
CA LEU A 13 6.54 -5.94 -8.01
C LEU A 13 6.01 -5.73 -6.59
N ALA A 14 6.03 -6.77 -5.76
CA ALA A 14 5.60 -6.71 -4.36
C ALA A 14 6.41 -5.68 -3.55
N GLU A 15 7.75 -5.74 -3.64
CA GLU A 15 8.63 -4.77 -2.98
C GLU A 15 8.38 -3.33 -3.45
N ALA A 16 8.25 -3.14 -4.76
CA ALA A 16 8.01 -1.81 -5.33
C ALA A 16 6.65 -1.23 -4.94
N ILE A 17 5.61 -2.07 -4.80
CA ILE A 17 4.30 -1.65 -4.32
C ILE A 17 4.38 -1.17 -2.87
N VAL A 18 5.07 -1.92 -2.00
CA VAL A 18 5.28 -1.51 -0.60
C VAL A 18 6.01 -0.18 -0.50
N GLY A 19 7.10 -0.01 -1.24
CA GLY A 19 7.86 1.26 -1.25
C GLY A 19 6.99 2.45 -1.69
N LYS A 20 6.20 2.29 -2.76
CA LYS A 20 5.27 3.32 -3.21
C LYS A 20 4.18 3.63 -2.19
N TYR A 21 3.64 2.62 -1.52
CA TYR A 21 2.65 2.82 -0.46
C TYR A 21 3.22 3.68 0.67
N PHE A 22 4.45 3.39 1.13
CA PHE A 22 5.08 4.19 2.19
C PHE A 22 5.33 5.64 1.77
N MET A 23 5.73 5.88 0.52
CA MET A 23 5.85 7.25 0.00
C MET A 23 4.50 7.98 0.01
N ALA A 24 3.44 7.32 -0.45
CA ALA A 24 2.09 7.89 -0.42
C ALA A 24 1.60 8.14 1.01
N ASP A 25 1.93 7.26 1.97
CA ASP A 25 1.55 7.45 3.36
C ASP A 25 2.27 8.62 4.01
N GLN A 26 3.54 8.86 3.66
CA GLN A 26 4.28 10.02 4.12
C GLN A 26 3.66 11.33 3.61
N GLU A 27 3.25 11.37 2.35
CA GLU A 27 2.53 12.52 1.78
C GLU A 27 1.15 12.71 2.43
N ARG A 28 0.41 11.62 2.67
CA ARG A 28 -0.85 11.64 3.42
C ARG A 28 -0.63 12.17 4.84
N ALA A 29 0.42 11.74 5.53
CA ALA A 29 0.74 12.19 6.87
C ALA A 29 1.08 13.70 6.91
N LEU A 30 1.75 14.23 5.88
CA LEU A 30 1.98 15.68 5.74
C LEU A 30 0.69 16.45 5.43
N MET A 31 -0.24 15.84 4.69
CA MET A 31 -1.52 16.44 4.31
C MET A 31 -2.53 16.48 5.47
N GLU A 32 -2.56 15.47 6.32
CA GLU A 32 -3.58 15.31 7.37
C GLU A 32 -3.74 16.57 8.25
N PRO A 33 -2.67 17.23 8.74
CA PRO A 33 -2.79 18.39 9.61
C PRO A 33 -3.40 19.61 8.90
N ILE A 34 -3.08 19.84 7.63
CA ILE A 34 -3.65 20.96 6.84
C ILE A 34 -5.06 20.68 6.31
N VAL A 35 -5.58 19.49 6.57
CA VAL A 35 -6.98 19.11 6.30
C VAL A 35 -7.82 19.15 7.58
N SER A 36 -7.23 18.83 8.74
CA SER A 36 -8.00 18.52 9.96
C SER A 36 -7.66 19.37 11.19
N ASP A 37 -6.47 19.99 11.24
CA ASP A 37 -6.03 20.80 12.38
C ASP A 37 -6.35 22.28 12.15
N GLU A 38 -7.40 22.77 12.83
CA GLU A 38 -7.80 24.18 12.76
C GLU A 38 -6.71 25.14 13.22
N SER A 39 -5.82 24.74 14.15
CA SER A 39 -4.78 25.62 14.67
C SER A 39 -3.73 25.90 13.59
N ILE A 40 -3.33 24.86 12.85
CA ILE A 40 -2.44 24.98 11.71
C ILE A 40 -3.13 25.80 10.63
N ILE A 41 -4.37 25.48 10.25
CA ILE A 41 -5.08 26.20 9.19
C ILE A 41 -5.18 27.71 9.51
N LYS A 42 -5.61 28.06 10.73
CA LYS A 42 -5.78 29.46 11.17
C LYS A 42 -4.46 30.22 11.27
N HIS A 43 -3.33 29.55 11.47
CA HIS A 43 -2.01 30.20 11.51
C HIS A 43 -1.70 30.93 10.19
N TRP A 44 -2.14 30.38 9.05
CA TRP A 44 -1.85 30.93 7.72
C TRP A 44 -2.98 31.82 7.18
N ASP A 45 -4.15 31.81 7.81
CA ASP A 45 -5.34 32.57 7.40
C ASP A 45 -5.08 34.09 7.36
N ASN A 46 -5.91 34.80 6.59
CA ASN A 46 -5.82 36.26 6.39
C ASN A 46 -4.51 36.77 5.78
N SER A 47 -3.76 35.90 5.10
CA SER A 47 -2.52 36.26 4.41
C SER A 47 -2.43 35.63 3.02
N LEU A 48 -1.49 36.11 2.19
CA LEU A 48 -1.17 35.45 0.92
C LEU A 48 -0.66 34.01 1.11
N ALA A 49 -0.16 33.69 2.32
CA ALA A 49 0.33 32.35 2.63
C ALA A 49 -0.81 31.32 2.74
N ALA A 50 -2.05 31.74 3.01
CA ALA A 50 -3.24 30.87 2.94
C ALA A 50 -3.41 30.26 1.54
N HIS A 51 -3.14 31.02 0.47
CA HIS A 51 -3.16 30.49 -0.90
C HIS A 51 -2.05 29.47 -1.15
N GLY A 52 -0.88 29.65 -0.53
CA GLY A 52 0.21 28.69 -0.55
C GLY A 52 -0.16 27.39 0.15
N LEU A 53 -0.80 27.49 1.32
CA LEU A 53 -1.31 26.34 2.08
C LEU A 53 -2.34 25.55 1.27
N GLU A 54 -3.27 26.25 0.60
CA GLU A 54 -4.26 25.63 -0.29
C GLU A 54 -3.61 24.88 -1.45
N ALA A 55 -2.61 25.49 -2.09
CA ALA A 55 -1.85 24.87 -3.18
C ALA A 55 -1.13 23.61 -2.70
N LEU A 56 -0.50 23.66 -1.52
CA LEU A 56 0.18 22.51 -0.94
C LEU A 56 -0.81 21.41 -0.59
N ARG A 57 -1.94 21.75 0.03
CA ARG A 57 -3.02 20.83 0.41
C ARG A 57 -3.54 20.06 -0.79
N MET A 58 -3.88 20.77 -1.86
CA MET A 58 -4.31 20.15 -3.10
C MET A 58 -3.21 19.32 -3.75
N SER A 59 -1.97 19.81 -3.76
CA SER A 59 -0.85 19.09 -4.38
C SER A 59 -0.59 17.74 -3.69
N LEU A 60 -0.59 17.71 -2.36
CA LEU A 60 -0.42 16.48 -1.58
C LEU A 60 -1.60 15.52 -1.79
N TYR A 61 -2.83 16.01 -1.73
CA TYR A 61 -4.02 15.19 -1.97
C TYR A 61 -4.01 14.50 -3.32
N MET A 62 -3.69 15.26 -4.37
CA MET A 62 -3.60 14.77 -5.73
C MET A 62 -2.43 13.79 -5.91
N SER A 63 -1.31 14.03 -5.23
CA SER A 63 -0.17 13.11 -5.24
C SER A 63 -0.54 11.76 -4.63
N VAL A 64 -1.18 11.76 -3.45
CA VAL A 64 -1.64 10.53 -2.79
C VAL A 64 -2.64 9.77 -3.66
N LEU A 65 -3.66 10.44 -4.20
CA LEU A 65 -4.64 9.79 -5.06
C LEU A 65 -4.04 9.24 -6.35
N SER A 66 -3.13 9.98 -6.98
CA SER A 66 -2.42 9.53 -8.17
C SER A 66 -1.57 8.30 -7.89
N ALA A 67 -0.79 8.33 -6.79
CA ALA A 67 0.01 7.22 -6.34
C ALA A 67 -0.84 5.99 -6.06
N MET A 68 -1.95 6.14 -5.32
CA MET A 68 -2.86 5.04 -5.03
C MET A 68 -3.55 4.52 -6.28
N ASN A 69 -3.98 5.37 -7.21
CA ASN A 69 -4.59 4.90 -8.46
C ASN A 69 -3.59 4.09 -9.29
N SER A 70 -2.35 4.57 -9.44
CA SER A 70 -1.28 3.84 -10.12
C SER A 70 -0.93 2.52 -9.42
N LEU A 71 -0.89 2.51 -8.09
CA LEU A 71 -0.58 1.34 -7.29
C LEU A 71 -1.68 0.28 -7.38
N LEU A 72 -2.95 0.69 -7.44
CA LEU A 72 -4.08 -0.23 -7.41
C LEU A 72 -4.46 -0.71 -8.81
N PHE A 73 -4.63 0.22 -9.75
CA PHE A 73 -5.41 -0.03 -10.98
C PHE A 73 -4.60 0.02 -12.28
N ASP A 74 -3.33 0.42 -12.26
CA ASP A 74 -2.52 0.47 -13.49
C ASP A 74 -2.33 -0.93 -14.07
N ASN A 75 -2.76 -1.12 -15.32
CA ASN A 75 -2.69 -2.39 -16.04
C ASN A 75 -1.52 -2.48 -17.03
N TYR A 76 -0.66 -1.46 -17.09
CA TYR A 76 0.52 -1.50 -17.92
C TYR A 76 1.48 -2.56 -17.40
N ALA A 77 1.87 -3.52 -18.24
CA ALA A 77 2.55 -4.75 -17.84
C ALA A 77 3.93 -4.58 -17.15
N LYS A 78 4.49 -3.36 -17.18
CA LYS A 78 5.76 -2.99 -16.54
C LYS A 78 5.57 -2.17 -15.25
N THR A 79 4.34 -1.83 -14.88
CA THR A 79 4.07 -1.09 -13.65
C THR A 79 3.95 -2.03 -12.45
N ALA A 80 4.57 -1.66 -11.33
CA ALA A 80 4.30 -2.26 -10.02
C ALA A 80 2.93 -1.79 -9.52
N SER A 81 1.92 -2.65 -9.73
CA SER A 81 0.53 -2.44 -9.33
C SER A 81 -0.12 -3.74 -8.83
N LEU A 82 -1.14 -3.61 -7.97
CA LEU A 82 -1.94 -4.74 -7.49
C LEU A 82 -2.67 -5.45 -8.61
N TYR A 83 -3.15 -4.73 -9.63
CA TYR A 83 -3.70 -5.35 -10.84
C TYR A 83 -2.73 -6.39 -11.43
N ASN A 84 -1.47 -5.99 -11.66
CA ASN A 84 -0.49 -6.87 -12.27
C ASN A 84 -0.10 -8.03 -11.35
N VAL A 85 0.02 -7.79 -10.04
CA VAL A 85 0.28 -8.84 -9.05
C VAL A 85 -0.86 -9.85 -9.03
N CYS A 86 -2.11 -9.40 -8.87
CA CYS A 86 -3.28 -10.27 -8.79
C CYS A 86 -3.45 -11.08 -10.08
N LYS A 87 -3.23 -10.46 -11.25
CA LYS A 87 -3.22 -11.16 -12.54
C LYS A 87 -2.14 -12.23 -12.62
N MET A 88 -0.95 -11.98 -12.07
CA MET A 88 0.10 -13.01 -12.00
C MET A 88 -0.27 -14.14 -11.05
N LEU A 89 -0.96 -13.83 -9.95
CA LEU A 89 -1.46 -14.81 -9.00
C LEU A 89 -2.60 -15.67 -9.58
N GLU A 90 -3.12 -15.43 -10.79
CA GLU A 90 -4.04 -16.34 -11.49
C GLU A 90 -3.32 -17.57 -12.09
N ASP A 91 -1.98 -17.53 -12.27
CA ASP A 91 -1.20 -18.67 -12.78
C ASP A 91 -0.95 -19.68 -11.65
N GLU A 92 -1.74 -20.75 -11.61
CA GLU A 92 -1.63 -21.80 -10.58
C GLU A 92 -0.25 -22.47 -10.50
N ARG A 93 0.54 -22.45 -11.59
CA ARG A 93 1.93 -22.94 -11.55
C ARG A 93 2.83 -22.01 -10.75
N LEU A 94 2.60 -20.69 -10.84
CA LEU A 94 3.33 -19.71 -10.05
C LEU A 94 2.89 -19.81 -8.59
N VAL A 95 1.59 -19.90 -8.34
CA VAL A 95 1.03 -20.09 -6.99
C VAL A 95 1.62 -21.32 -6.32
N GLY A 96 1.71 -22.46 -7.02
CA GLY A 96 2.34 -23.68 -6.50
C GLY A 96 3.79 -23.45 -6.05
N LEU A 97 4.59 -22.73 -6.84
CA LEU A 97 5.98 -22.41 -6.46
C LEU A 97 6.08 -21.42 -5.30
N LEU A 98 5.16 -20.46 -5.22
CA LEU A 98 5.12 -19.52 -4.09
C LEU A 98 4.75 -20.26 -2.80
N ARG A 99 3.75 -21.15 -2.87
CA ARG A 99 3.33 -22.01 -1.75
C ARG A 99 4.45 -22.92 -1.27
N GLU A 100 5.17 -23.56 -2.19
CA GLU A 100 6.35 -24.36 -1.85
C GLU A 100 7.45 -23.54 -1.16
N ALA A 101 7.70 -22.31 -1.63
CA ALA A 101 8.67 -21.42 -1.02
C ALA A 101 8.22 -20.92 0.36
N TYR A 102 6.92 -20.67 0.52
CA TYR A 102 6.30 -20.22 1.77
C TYR A 102 6.33 -21.31 2.85
N CYS A 103 6.10 -22.56 2.46
CA CYS A 103 6.07 -23.72 3.37
C CYS A 103 7.45 -24.37 3.56
N LYS A 104 8.54 -23.63 3.31
CA LYS A 104 9.90 -24.17 3.42
C LYS A 104 10.18 -24.58 4.88
N PRO A 105 10.79 -25.76 5.13
CA PRO A 105 11.14 -26.21 6.48
C PRO A 105 11.90 -25.18 7.30
N LEU A 106 11.62 -25.15 8.60
CA LEU A 106 12.32 -24.29 9.54
C LEU A 106 13.73 -24.79 9.76
N GLU A 107 14.65 -23.86 9.98
CA GLU A 107 15.97 -24.18 10.52
C GLU A 107 15.80 -24.42 12.03
N ILE A 108 16.00 -25.66 12.45
CA ILE A 108 15.81 -26.08 13.84
C ILE A 108 17.16 -26.09 14.54
N ASN A 109 17.32 -25.18 15.49
CA ASN A 109 18.50 -25.13 16.34
C ASN A 109 18.28 -26.00 17.58
N HIS A 110 19.10 -27.03 17.75
CA HIS A 110 19.09 -27.85 18.96
C HIS A 110 19.91 -27.14 20.04
N LEU A 111 19.25 -26.73 21.12
CA LEU A 111 19.91 -26.10 22.28
C LEU A 111 20.52 -27.14 23.25
N ASN A 112 20.26 -28.43 23.03
CA ASN A 112 20.66 -29.52 23.91
C ASN A 112 21.32 -30.65 23.10
N ASP A 113 22.61 -30.91 23.34
CA ASP A 113 23.40 -31.91 22.63
C ASP A 113 23.23 -33.35 23.15
N ASP A 114 22.44 -33.53 24.21
CA ASP A 114 22.22 -34.82 24.88
C ASP A 114 21.34 -35.80 24.07
N LEU A 115 20.65 -35.32 23.03
CA LEU A 115 19.86 -36.17 22.14
C LEU A 115 20.76 -36.82 21.09
N ASP A 116 20.54 -38.10 20.83
CA ASP A 116 21.16 -38.76 19.68
C ASP A 116 20.60 -38.22 18.35
N GLU A 117 21.35 -38.42 17.27
CA GLU A 117 21.01 -37.90 15.95
C GLU A 117 19.71 -38.47 15.37
N GLU A 118 19.27 -39.65 15.83
CA GLU A 118 18.01 -40.24 15.37
C GLU A 118 16.81 -39.58 16.04
N ALA A 119 16.89 -39.35 17.36
CA ALA A 119 15.90 -38.59 18.10
C ALA A 119 15.77 -37.16 17.56
N LYS A 120 16.89 -36.50 17.24
CA LYS A 120 16.87 -35.17 16.59
C LYS A 120 16.13 -35.21 15.26
N ARG A 121 16.43 -36.17 14.37
CA ARG A 121 15.76 -36.31 13.07
C ARG A 121 14.25 -36.55 13.18
N VAL A 122 13.82 -37.38 14.13
CA VAL A 122 12.39 -37.65 14.36
C VAL A 122 11.66 -36.38 14.81
N ILE A 123 12.24 -35.63 15.75
CA ILE A 123 11.69 -34.37 16.24
C ILE A 123 11.62 -33.33 15.11
N GLU A 124 12.72 -33.15 14.36
CA GLU A 124 12.75 -32.22 13.24
C GLU A 124 11.71 -32.56 12.17
N THR A 125 11.55 -33.84 11.85
CA THR A 125 10.56 -34.31 10.88
C THR A 125 9.14 -33.99 11.35
N SER A 126 8.85 -34.22 12.64
CA SER A 126 7.54 -33.92 13.23
C SER A 126 7.25 -32.42 13.21
N ILE A 127 8.19 -31.59 13.66
CA ILE A 127 8.05 -30.12 13.68
C ILE A 127 7.86 -29.58 12.26
N ASN A 128 8.65 -30.05 11.30
CA ASN A 128 8.55 -29.59 9.91
C ASN A 128 7.25 -30.06 9.22
N ALA A 129 6.72 -31.22 9.59
CA ALA A 129 5.42 -31.69 9.09
C ALA A 129 4.28 -30.78 9.60
N GLU A 130 4.24 -30.51 10.91
CA GLU A 130 3.25 -29.62 11.53
C GLU A 130 3.37 -28.19 10.98
N HIS A 131 4.60 -27.65 10.90
CA HIS A 131 4.85 -26.34 10.32
C HIS A 131 4.34 -26.25 8.87
N ARG A 132 4.61 -27.28 8.06
CA ARG A 132 4.20 -27.29 6.66
C ARG A 132 2.67 -27.29 6.51
N GLU A 133 1.96 -28.02 7.35
CA GLU A 133 0.49 -28.04 7.36
C GLU A 133 -0.07 -26.65 7.72
N LEU A 134 0.40 -26.06 8.82
CA LEU A 134 -0.03 -24.73 9.26
C LEU A 134 0.32 -23.63 8.25
N ALA A 135 1.54 -23.64 7.71
CA ALA A 135 2.00 -22.65 6.73
C ALA A 135 1.24 -22.78 5.40
N SER A 136 0.88 -24.00 5.01
CA SER A 136 0.07 -24.28 3.82
C SER A 136 -1.32 -23.67 3.95
N ASP A 137 -1.98 -23.86 5.10
CA ASP A 137 -3.31 -23.31 5.36
C ASP A 137 -3.28 -21.77 5.46
N ASP A 138 -2.28 -21.20 6.14
CA ASP A 138 -2.09 -19.74 6.22
C ASP A 138 -1.85 -19.13 4.83
N PHE A 139 -1.01 -19.77 3.99
CA PHE A 139 -0.79 -19.32 2.61
C PHE A 139 -2.10 -19.28 1.81
N ASP A 140 -2.90 -20.34 1.87
CA ASP A 140 -4.17 -20.43 1.13
C ASP A 140 -5.17 -19.38 1.61
N GLN A 141 -5.25 -19.15 2.93
CA GLN A 141 -6.09 -18.11 3.52
C GLN A 141 -5.66 -16.70 3.08
N ARG A 142 -4.37 -16.40 3.09
CA ARG A 142 -3.83 -15.10 2.65
C ARG A 142 -4.01 -14.88 1.16
N LEU A 143 -3.74 -15.90 0.33
CA LEU A 143 -3.96 -15.81 -1.11
C LEU A 143 -5.43 -15.51 -1.42
N LYS A 144 -6.35 -16.17 -0.72
CA LYS A 144 -7.79 -15.88 -0.82
C LYS A 144 -8.10 -14.45 -0.38
N ALA A 145 -7.56 -14.00 0.76
CA ALA A 145 -7.76 -12.65 1.26
C ALA A 145 -7.27 -11.58 0.28
N VAL A 146 -6.12 -11.79 -0.36
CA VAL A 146 -5.57 -10.89 -1.40
C VAL A 146 -6.48 -10.86 -2.62
N ARG A 147 -6.84 -12.02 -3.18
CA ARG A 147 -7.67 -12.11 -4.40
C ARG A 147 -9.05 -11.48 -4.18
N GLU A 148 -9.76 -11.91 -3.14
CA GLU A 148 -11.10 -11.40 -2.86
C GLU A 148 -11.08 -9.95 -2.35
N GLY A 149 -10.07 -9.59 -1.56
CA GLY A 149 -9.89 -8.23 -1.07
C GLY A 149 -9.71 -7.25 -2.22
N TYR A 150 -8.85 -7.59 -3.18
CA TYR A 150 -8.62 -6.78 -4.37
C TYR A 150 -9.87 -6.70 -5.26
N GLU A 151 -10.58 -7.80 -5.46
CA GLU A 151 -11.84 -7.78 -6.22
C GLU A 151 -12.91 -6.89 -5.54
N ARG A 152 -13.08 -7.01 -4.22
CA ARG A 152 -13.99 -6.16 -3.46
C ARG A 152 -13.60 -4.68 -3.55
N LEU A 153 -12.31 -4.37 -3.42
CA LEU A 153 -11.80 -3.01 -3.54
C LEU A 153 -12.13 -2.43 -4.92
N CYS A 154 -11.85 -3.18 -6.00
CA CYS A 154 -12.15 -2.75 -7.38
C CYS A 154 -13.63 -2.47 -7.62
N LYS A 155 -14.53 -3.15 -6.91
CA LYS A 155 -16.00 -2.96 -7.01
C LYS A 155 -16.53 -1.89 -6.06
N SER A 156 -15.69 -1.29 -5.23
CA SER A 156 -16.12 -0.27 -4.28
C SER A 156 -16.43 1.05 -4.99
N SER A 157 -17.41 1.79 -4.45
CA SER A 157 -17.71 3.15 -4.93
C SER A 157 -16.53 4.10 -4.74
N LEU A 158 -15.67 3.85 -3.76
CA LEU A 158 -14.46 4.62 -3.53
C LEU A 158 -13.43 4.43 -4.65
N ALA A 159 -13.19 3.19 -5.07
CA ALA A 159 -12.31 2.89 -6.20
C ALA A 159 -12.80 3.58 -7.49
N GLU A 160 -14.10 3.50 -7.78
CA GLU A 160 -14.70 4.20 -8.92
C GLU A 160 -14.45 5.71 -8.85
N ARG A 161 -14.68 6.34 -7.69
CA ARG A 161 -14.40 7.78 -7.50
C ARG A 161 -12.93 8.12 -7.71
N VAL A 162 -12.00 7.34 -7.15
CA VAL A 162 -10.54 7.55 -7.28
C VAL A 162 -10.08 7.39 -8.74
N GLN A 163 -10.64 6.42 -9.46
CA GLN A 163 -10.35 6.23 -10.88
C GLN A 163 -10.86 7.40 -11.72
N ASN A 164 -12.12 7.79 -11.54
CA ASN A 164 -12.73 8.94 -12.23
C ASN A 164 -12.00 10.25 -11.94
N ALA A 165 -11.52 10.42 -10.70
CA ALA A 165 -10.76 11.60 -10.31
C ALA A 165 -9.49 11.74 -11.13
N ARG A 166 -8.67 10.67 -11.28
CA ARG A 166 -7.45 10.72 -12.11
C ARG A 166 -7.74 11.16 -13.53
N ASP A 167 -8.77 10.62 -14.16
CA ASP A 167 -9.11 10.96 -15.55
C ASP A 167 -9.46 12.45 -15.67
N ARG A 168 -10.20 12.98 -14.69
CA ARG A 168 -10.50 14.41 -14.61
C ARG A 168 -9.28 15.26 -14.26
N MET A 169 -8.40 14.80 -13.38
CA MET A 169 -7.15 15.47 -13.02
C MET A 169 -6.25 15.66 -14.24
N VAL A 170 -6.11 14.62 -15.05
CA VAL A 170 -5.32 14.65 -16.29
C VAL A 170 -6.01 15.49 -17.37
N ALA A 171 -7.35 15.42 -17.47
CA ALA A 171 -8.11 16.17 -18.47
C ALA A 171 -8.26 17.66 -18.13
N HIS A 172 -8.27 18.05 -16.86
CA HIS A 172 -8.61 19.40 -16.40
C HIS A 172 -7.46 20.13 -15.71
N TYR A 173 -6.28 20.13 -16.35
CA TYR A 173 -5.23 21.13 -16.10
C TYR A 173 -5.62 22.57 -16.54
N GLN A 174 -6.91 22.84 -16.74
CA GLN A 174 -7.43 24.16 -17.05
C GLN A 174 -7.93 24.79 -15.77
N VAL A 175 -7.26 25.84 -15.28
CA VAL A 175 -7.79 26.73 -14.24
C VAL A 175 -9.14 27.26 -14.72
N THR A 176 -10.24 26.79 -14.14
CA THR A 176 -11.57 27.31 -14.52
C THR A 176 -11.74 28.68 -13.87
N SER A 177 -11.72 29.72 -14.69
CA SER A 177 -12.15 31.06 -14.29
C SER A 177 -13.67 31.07 -14.18
N LEU A 178 -14.19 30.71 -13.02
CA LEU A 178 -15.56 31.11 -12.67
C LEU A 178 -15.47 32.56 -12.20
N GLU A 179 -16.06 33.47 -12.98
CA GLU A 179 -16.24 34.89 -12.61
C GLU A 179 -14.97 35.72 -12.38
N GLY A 180 -13.86 35.36 -13.05
CA GLY A 180 -12.63 36.17 -13.06
C GLY A 180 -11.63 35.86 -11.95
N GLU A 181 -11.97 34.99 -10.99
CA GLU A 181 -11.03 34.53 -9.97
C GLU A 181 -10.44 33.16 -10.34
N ARG A 182 -9.11 33.07 -10.34
CA ARG A 182 -8.39 31.80 -10.48
C ARG A 182 -8.43 31.08 -9.13
N ARG A 183 -9.38 30.17 -8.93
CA ARG A 183 -9.36 29.26 -7.77
C ARG A 183 -8.65 27.95 -8.11
N LEU A 184 -7.98 27.39 -7.12
CA LEU A 184 -7.53 26.00 -7.17
C LEU A 184 -8.75 25.07 -7.08
N TYR A 185 -8.70 23.95 -7.78
CA TYR A 185 -9.71 22.90 -7.65
C TYR A 185 -9.74 22.36 -6.22
N ASN A 186 -10.90 21.87 -5.77
CA ASN A 186 -11.12 21.19 -4.50
C ASN A 186 -11.53 19.72 -4.78
N PRO A 187 -11.24 18.73 -3.92
CA PRO A 187 -11.76 17.36 -4.05
C PRO A 187 -13.22 17.26 -4.51
N ALA A 188 -14.10 18.13 -3.99
CA ALA A 188 -15.52 18.13 -4.34
C ALA A 188 -15.78 18.36 -5.84
N ASP A 189 -14.93 19.12 -6.53
CA ASP A 189 -15.01 19.36 -7.98
C ASP A 189 -14.83 18.04 -8.78
N PHE A 190 -14.22 17.02 -8.17
CA PHE A 190 -14.04 15.68 -8.73
C PHE A 190 -15.01 14.63 -8.16
N GLY A 191 -15.97 15.06 -7.33
CA GLY A 191 -16.87 14.15 -6.62
C GLY A 191 -16.21 13.41 -5.45
N LEU A 192 -15.07 13.90 -4.97
CA LEU A 192 -14.30 13.29 -3.88
C LEU A 192 -14.44 14.07 -2.56
N LYS A 193 -14.00 13.42 -1.48
CA LYS A 193 -13.82 14.01 -0.14
C LYS A 193 -12.36 13.99 0.27
N TRP A 194 -11.93 14.93 1.12
CA TRP A 194 -10.57 14.91 1.69
C TRP A 194 -10.21 13.57 2.36
N GLY A 195 -11.20 12.94 3.02
CA GLY A 195 -11.02 11.61 3.65
C GLY A 195 -10.86 10.45 2.66
N ASP A 196 -11.24 10.60 1.38
CA ASP A 196 -11.17 9.51 0.41
C ASP A 196 -9.72 9.03 0.20
N ALA A 197 -8.73 9.92 0.32
CA ALA A 197 -7.30 9.58 0.22
C ALA A 197 -6.86 8.64 1.37
N SER A 198 -7.21 8.97 2.61
CA SER A 198 -6.90 8.13 3.77
C SER A 198 -7.70 6.82 3.73
N GLU A 199 -8.96 6.87 3.27
CA GLU A 199 -9.83 5.69 3.19
C GLU A 199 -9.33 4.67 2.15
N ILE A 200 -8.92 5.11 0.96
CA ILE A 200 -8.44 4.18 -0.08
C ILE A 200 -7.12 3.52 0.33
N MET A 201 -6.26 4.27 1.03
CA MET A 201 -5.02 3.73 1.61
C MET A 201 -5.32 2.67 2.67
N ALA A 202 -6.27 2.93 3.57
CA ALA A 202 -6.66 1.99 4.61
C ALA A 202 -7.23 0.69 4.03
N GLN A 203 -8.10 0.77 3.02
CA GLN A 203 -8.65 -0.41 2.34
C GLN A 203 -7.57 -1.19 1.59
N ALA A 204 -6.59 -0.50 1.00
CA ALA A 204 -5.50 -1.13 0.25
C ALA A 204 -4.43 -1.77 1.15
N LYS A 205 -4.18 -1.21 2.36
CA LYS A 205 -3.12 -1.62 3.28
C LYS A 205 -3.09 -3.14 3.48
N VAL A 206 -4.22 -3.74 3.82
CA VAL A 206 -4.29 -5.18 4.11
C VAL A 206 -3.81 -6.02 2.91
N ILE A 207 -4.28 -5.68 1.71
CA ILE A 207 -3.93 -6.41 0.48
C ILE A 207 -2.44 -6.22 0.15
N ILE A 208 -1.95 -4.98 0.23
CA ILE A 208 -0.57 -4.62 -0.12
C ILE A 208 0.43 -5.37 0.73
N PHE A 209 0.17 -5.52 2.03
CA PHE A 209 1.14 -6.11 2.95
C PHE A 209 1.03 -7.64 3.08
N ASP A 210 -0.10 -8.25 2.68
CA ASP A 210 -0.17 -9.70 2.52
C ASP A 210 0.57 -10.19 1.25
N VAL A 211 0.63 -9.38 0.19
CA VAL A 211 1.35 -9.73 -1.05
C VAL A 211 2.83 -10.09 -0.84
N PRO A 212 3.70 -9.27 -0.23
CA PRO A 212 5.10 -9.62 -0.03
C PRO A 212 5.27 -10.82 0.89
N LEU A 213 4.33 -11.04 1.82
CA LEU A 213 4.34 -12.19 2.71
C LEU A 213 4.11 -13.48 1.91
N ILE A 214 3.06 -13.57 1.10
CA ILE A 214 2.81 -14.77 0.27
C ILE A 214 3.82 -14.94 -0.87
N VAL A 215 4.40 -13.86 -1.38
CA VAL A 215 5.34 -13.91 -2.51
C VAL A 215 6.77 -14.25 -2.08
N SER A 216 7.20 -13.76 -0.92
CA SER A 216 8.61 -13.82 -0.51
C SER A 216 8.85 -14.19 0.96
N GLY A 217 7.79 -14.47 1.73
CA GLY A 217 7.89 -14.72 3.17
C GLY A 217 8.25 -13.48 3.99
N ARG A 218 8.21 -12.29 3.40
CA ARG A 218 8.60 -11.04 4.07
C ARG A 218 7.40 -10.35 4.68
N TRP A 219 7.54 -9.99 5.94
CA TRP A 219 6.59 -9.18 6.68
C TRP A 219 7.15 -7.76 6.87
N TYR A 220 6.27 -6.78 7.00
CA TYR A 220 6.63 -5.39 7.27
C TYR A 220 5.96 -4.94 8.56
N CYS A 221 6.68 -4.24 9.43
CA CYS A 221 6.10 -3.58 10.60
C CYS A 221 5.43 -2.27 10.18
N VAL A 222 4.28 -2.36 9.50
CA VAL A 222 3.63 -1.21 8.85
C VAL A 222 3.33 -0.08 9.84
N ASP A 223 2.95 -0.44 11.06
CA ASP A 223 2.52 0.54 12.06
C ASP A 223 3.68 1.42 12.54
N ASP A 224 4.90 0.88 12.65
CA ASP A 224 6.10 1.66 12.98
C ASP A 224 6.43 2.68 11.88
N TYR A 225 6.32 2.28 10.60
CA TYR A 225 6.53 3.19 9.47
C TYR A 225 5.49 4.31 9.45
N VAL A 226 4.20 3.96 9.61
CA VAL A 226 3.10 4.93 9.64
C VAL A 226 3.24 5.89 10.83
N LEU A 227 3.68 5.39 11.99
CA LEU A 227 3.97 6.22 13.15
C LEU A 227 5.12 7.20 12.86
N GLY A 228 6.23 6.70 12.29
CA GLY A 228 7.36 7.55 11.92
C GLY A 228 6.97 8.66 10.92
N HIS A 229 6.10 8.37 9.96
CA HIS A 229 5.60 9.39 9.03
C HIS A 229 4.78 10.48 9.74
N LYS A 230 3.95 10.11 10.72
CA LYS A 230 3.21 11.07 11.55
C LYS A 230 4.15 11.93 12.39
N ASP A 231 5.19 11.34 12.97
CA ASP A 231 6.18 12.09 13.76
C ASP A 231 6.96 13.09 12.90
N ILE A 232 7.34 12.70 11.68
CA ILE A 232 7.99 13.58 10.70
C ILE A 232 7.06 14.75 10.35
N ALA A 233 5.78 14.45 10.04
CA ALA A 233 4.80 15.49 9.70
C ALA A 233 4.56 16.45 10.86
N ALA A 234 4.42 15.95 12.09
CA ALA A 234 4.24 16.77 13.28
C ALA A 234 5.45 17.71 13.50
N GLN A 235 6.68 17.19 13.39
CA GLN A 235 7.88 18.02 13.50
C GLN A 235 7.98 19.07 12.40
N PHE A 236 7.61 18.73 11.17
CA PHE A 236 7.58 19.67 10.05
C PHE A 236 6.62 20.83 10.33
N TRP A 237 5.38 20.53 10.72
CA TRP A 237 4.35 21.54 10.94
C TRP A 237 4.60 22.39 12.18
N ASN A 238 5.16 21.82 13.25
CA ASN A 238 5.56 22.59 14.43
C ASN A 238 6.57 23.67 14.04
N ARG A 239 7.62 23.32 13.29
CA ARG A 239 8.64 24.28 12.84
C ARG A 239 8.12 25.29 11.82
N ALA A 240 7.11 24.92 11.04
CA ALA A 240 6.51 25.80 10.05
C ALA A 240 5.57 26.84 10.69
N SER A 241 5.14 26.61 11.93
CA SER A 241 4.19 27.46 12.66
C SER A 241 4.85 28.24 13.81
N ASP A 242 6.17 28.10 13.98
CA ASP A 242 7.03 28.86 14.90
C ASP A 242 7.41 30.23 14.31
#